data_AF-A0A142EBR2-F1
#
_entry.id   AF-A0A142EBR2-F1
#
_cell.length_a   1.000
_cell.length_b   1.000
_cell.length_c   1.000
_cell.angle_alpha   90.00
_cell.angle_beta   90.00
_cell.angle_gamma   90.00
#
_symmetry.space_group_name_H-M   'P 1'
#
loop_
_entity.id
_entity.type
_entity.pdbx_description
1 polymer ?
#
loop_
_entity_poly.entity_id
_entity_poly.type
_entity_poly.pdbx_seq_one_letter_code
_entity_poly.pdbx_strand_id
1 'polypeptide(L)'
;MNSNPRMQIAEISLIYGFLDTFGEFASTFTVCQKGCSACCKIGVEMTALEASFIEKNTSHRIVSNKQRKLKTNTDCPFLIDGICSIYEYRPFNCRTFFTVDNPKYCETPNEPHRTYGSLGGQDINIIYQFRKYIDHLNGKRKKSDIRFFFGNHKGIK
;
A
#
# COMPACT_ATOMS: atom_id res chain seq x y z
N MET A 1 4.28 -17.55 -19.64
CA MET A 1 3.75 -16.72 -20.75
C MET A 1 3.99 -15.26 -20.38
N ASN A 2 4.71 -14.49 -21.22
CA ASN A 2 4.98 -13.07 -20.96
C ASN A 2 3.70 -12.26 -21.23
N SER A 3 2.90 -12.01 -20.19
CA SER A 3 1.73 -11.14 -20.29
C SER A 3 2.15 -9.70 -20.58
N ASN A 4 1.42 -9.04 -21.49
CA ASN A 4 1.63 -7.64 -21.88
C ASN A 4 1.51 -6.71 -20.64
N PRO A 5 2.40 -5.71 -20.42
CA PRO A 5 2.30 -4.77 -19.31
C PRO A 5 0.94 -4.08 -19.14
N ARG A 6 0.23 -3.80 -20.25
CA ARG A 6 -1.13 -3.23 -20.18
C ARG A 6 -2.14 -4.20 -19.55
N MET A 7 -2.02 -5.50 -19.86
CA MET A 7 -2.86 -6.55 -19.30
C MET A 7 -2.58 -6.74 -17.80
N GLN A 8 -1.32 -6.75 -17.39
CA GLN A 8 -0.93 -6.89 -15.98
C GLN A 8 -1.51 -5.79 -15.09
N ILE A 9 -1.51 -4.54 -15.59
CA ILE A 9 -2.13 -3.42 -14.89
C ILE A 9 -3.65 -3.59 -14.78
N ALA A 10 -4.32 -4.07 -15.84
CA ALA A 10 -5.77 -4.32 -15.81
C ALA A 10 -6.13 -5.43 -14.81
N GLU A 11 -5.34 -6.51 -14.75
CA GLU A 11 -5.53 -7.60 -13.78
C GLU A 11 -5.38 -7.10 -12.33
N ILE A 12 -4.40 -6.23 -12.05
CA ILE A 12 -4.27 -5.58 -10.74
C ILE A 12 -5.49 -4.72 -10.41
N SER A 13 -6.00 -3.94 -11.36
CA SER A 13 -7.17 -3.10 -11.13
C SER A 13 -8.38 -3.91 -10.65
N LEU A 14 -8.60 -5.11 -11.19
CA LEU A 14 -9.69 -5.99 -10.76
C LEU A 14 -9.51 -6.45 -9.32
N ILE A 15 -8.30 -6.84 -8.94
CA ILE A 15 -7.97 -7.24 -7.56
C ILE A 15 -8.17 -6.06 -6.61
N TYR A 16 -7.76 -4.86 -7.01
CA TYR A 16 -7.95 -3.67 -6.20
C TYR A 16 -9.41 -3.29 -6.04
N GLY A 17 -10.25 -3.45 -7.08
CA GLY A 17 -11.70 -3.28 -6.94
C GLY A 17 -12.33 -4.25 -5.92
N PHE A 18 -11.89 -5.52 -5.94
CA PHE A 18 -12.27 -6.47 -4.89
C PHE A 18 -11.82 -6.00 -3.50
N LEU A 19 -10.54 -5.60 -3.36
CA LEU A 19 -9.99 -5.18 -2.08
C LEU A 19 -10.62 -3.89 -1.56
N ASP A 20 -11.11 -3.01 -2.44
CA ASP A 20 -11.82 -1.80 -2.06
C ASP A 20 -13.21 -2.14 -1.51
N THR A 21 -13.94 -3.04 -2.17
CA THR A 21 -15.22 -3.56 -1.67
C THR A 21 -15.01 -4.30 -0.33
N PHE A 22 -13.94 -5.09 -0.23
CA PHE A 22 -13.55 -5.75 1.01
C PHE A 22 -13.18 -4.75 2.11
N GLY A 23 -12.54 -3.64 1.75
CA GLY A 23 -12.19 -2.58 2.68
C GLY A 23 -13.42 -1.87 3.26
N GLU A 24 -14.48 -1.69 2.47
CA GLU A 24 -15.77 -1.21 2.97
C GLU A 24 -16.34 -2.16 4.03
N PHE A 25 -16.33 -3.47 3.76
CA PHE A 25 -16.69 -4.47 4.77
C PHE A 25 -15.79 -4.40 6.01
N ALA A 26 -14.47 -4.34 5.84
CA ALA A 26 -13.51 -4.25 6.94
C ALA A 26 -13.73 -3.00 7.81
N SER A 27 -14.15 -1.88 7.21
CA SER A 27 -14.43 -0.63 7.92
C SER A 27 -15.58 -0.76 8.94
N THR A 28 -16.44 -1.78 8.82
CA THR A 28 -17.57 -2.00 9.75
C THR A 28 -17.15 -2.51 11.13
N PHE A 29 -15.94 -3.09 11.25
CA PHE A 29 -15.43 -3.66 12.51
C PHE A 29 -14.00 -3.22 12.85
N THR A 30 -13.41 -2.32 12.07
CA THR A 30 -12.07 -1.74 12.29
C THR A 30 -12.18 -0.28 12.73
N VAL A 31 -11.12 0.29 13.28
CA VAL A 31 -11.07 1.74 13.60
C VAL A 31 -10.56 2.58 12.43
N CYS A 32 -10.27 1.94 11.29
CA CYS A 32 -9.75 2.57 10.10
C CYS A 32 -10.85 3.23 9.28
N GLN A 33 -10.60 4.46 8.84
CA GLN A 33 -11.50 5.21 7.97
C GLN A 33 -10.72 5.88 6.84
N LYS A 34 -11.42 6.20 5.74
CA LYS A 34 -10.89 7.06 4.68
C LYS A 34 -10.48 8.41 5.29
N GLY A 35 -9.26 8.85 4.99
CA GLY A 35 -8.68 10.07 5.57
C GLY A 35 -7.81 9.85 6.81
N CYS A 36 -7.81 8.66 7.43
CA CYS A 36 -6.81 8.33 8.44
C CYS A 36 -5.44 8.12 7.78
N SER A 37 -4.38 8.72 8.35
CA SER A 37 -3.02 8.70 7.77
C SER A 37 -1.95 8.07 8.66
N ALA A 38 -2.32 7.40 9.75
CA ALA A 38 -1.32 6.74 10.60
C ALA A 38 -0.52 5.67 9.83
N CYS A 39 -1.16 4.91 8.94
CA CYS A 39 -0.47 3.95 8.06
C CYS A 39 0.45 4.62 7.01
N CYS A 40 0.31 5.92 6.76
CA CYS A 40 1.24 6.66 5.90
C CYS A 40 2.56 6.98 6.60
N LYS A 41 2.68 6.74 7.92
CA LYS A 41 3.89 6.97 8.70
C LYS A 41 4.75 5.71 8.85
N ILE A 42 4.27 4.54 8.40
CA ILE A 42 5.01 3.27 8.47
C ILE A 42 5.64 2.90 7.12
N GLY A 43 6.47 1.84 7.13
CA GLY A 43 7.02 1.24 5.93
C GLY A 43 5.94 0.50 5.14
N VAL A 44 5.94 0.66 3.82
CA VAL A 44 4.97 0.02 2.92
C VAL A 44 5.74 -0.68 1.81
N GLU A 45 5.89 -1.99 1.91
CA GLU A 45 6.42 -2.76 0.79
C GLU A 45 5.39 -2.80 -0.35
N MET A 46 5.87 -2.59 -1.57
CA MET A 46 5.10 -2.75 -2.80
C MET A 46 6.00 -3.23 -3.94
N THR A 47 5.37 -3.76 -4.97
CA THR A 47 6.05 -4.23 -6.17
C THR A 47 6.26 -3.10 -7.20
N ALA A 48 7.23 -3.27 -8.10
CA ALA A 48 7.43 -2.32 -9.20
C ALA A 48 6.22 -2.24 -10.14
N LEU A 49 5.47 -3.33 -10.29
CA LEU A 49 4.23 -3.32 -11.07
C LEU A 49 3.15 -2.44 -10.41
N GLU A 50 3.03 -2.48 -9.09
CA GLU A 50 2.16 -1.55 -8.34
C GLU A 50 2.63 -0.09 -8.49
N ALA A 51 3.95 0.14 -8.58
CA ALA A 51 4.49 1.48 -8.84
C ALA A 51 4.08 1.99 -10.22
N SER A 52 4.16 1.14 -11.25
CA SER A 52 3.67 1.48 -12.59
C SER A 52 2.16 1.71 -12.62
N PHE A 53 1.39 0.99 -11.81
CA PHE A 53 -0.04 1.23 -11.65
C PHE A 53 -0.32 2.63 -11.07
N ILE A 54 0.41 3.06 -10.03
CA ILE A 54 0.27 4.41 -9.45
C ILE A 54 0.66 5.48 -10.48
N GLU A 55 1.81 5.34 -11.13
CA GLU A 55 2.28 6.33 -12.12
C GLU A 55 1.35 6.47 -13.32
N LYS A 56 0.71 5.38 -13.76
CA LYS A 56 -0.24 5.42 -14.88
C LYS A 56 -1.54 6.17 -14.52
N ASN A 57 -1.97 6.09 -13.27
CA ASN A 57 -3.28 6.59 -12.84
C ASN A 57 -3.21 7.90 -12.02
N THR A 58 -2.01 8.43 -11.79
CA THR A 58 -1.80 9.65 -11.00
C THR A 58 -0.77 10.56 -11.67
N SER A 59 -0.59 11.78 -11.15
CA SER A 59 0.46 12.69 -11.61
C SER A 59 1.86 12.33 -11.07
N HIS A 60 1.99 11.29 -10.24
CA HIS A 60 3.23 10.96 -9.55
C HIS A 60 4.13 10.09 -10.42
N ARG A 61 5.40 10.49 -10.55
CA ARG A 61 6.40 9.79 -11.36
C ARG A 61 7.28 8.87 -10.52
N ILE A 62 7.67 7.74 -11.07
CA ILE A 62 8.66 6.85 -10.46
C ILE A 62 10.04 7.51 -10.59
N VAL A 63 10.71 7.73 -9.46
CA VAL A 63 12.05 8.32 -9.39
C VAL A 63 13.14 7.30 -9.04
N SER A 64 12.77 6.14 -8.49
CA SER A 64 13.68 5.05 -8.11
C SER A 64 14.92 5.51 -7.30
N ASN A 65 14.74 5.76 -6.01
CA ASN A 65 15.81 6.17 -5.11
C ASN A 65 16.70 4.99 -4.70
N LYS A 66 17.80 4.79 -5.43
CA LYS A 66 18.79 3.73 -5.18
C LYS A 66 19.42 3.75 -3.78
N GLN A 67 19.38 4.87 -3.07
CA GLN A 67 20.06 5.04 -1.78
C GLN A 67 19.23 4.59 -0.58
N ARG A 68 17.94 4.30 -0.72
CA ARG A 68 17.09 3.92 0.43
C ARG A 68 17.02 2.40 0.66
N LYS A 69 17.40 2.01 1.88
CA LYS A 69 16.93 0.80 2.56
C LYS A 69 15.59 1.12 3.27
N LEU A 70 14.74 0.11 3.45
CA LEU A 70 13.46 0.18 4.20
C LEU A 70 13.67 0.98 5.50
N LYS A 71 13.16 2.21 5.56
CA LYS A 71 13.21 3.05 6.78
C LYS A 71 11.80 3.56 7.05
N THR A 72 11.30 3.24 8.24
CA THR A 72 9.97 3.52 8.77
C THR A 72 9.82 4.93 9.37
N ASN A 73 10.82 5.79 9.28
CA ASN A 73 10.88 7.04 10.05
C ASN A 73 10.60 8.32 9.23
N THR A 74 10.01 8.19 8.04
CA THR A 74 9.64 9.35 7.21
C THR A 74 8.25 9.13 6.67
N ASP A 75 7.45 10.18 6.55
CA ASP A 75 6.11 10.09 5.96
C ASP A 75 6.12 9.55 4.53
N CYS A 76 4.98 8.97 4.15
CA CYS A 76 4.71 8.52 2.80
C CYS A 76 4.81 9.70 1.83
N PRO A 77 5.42 9.54 0.63
CA PRO A 77 5.53 10.61 -0.36
C PRO A 77 4.18 11.13 -0.84
N PHE A 78 3.11 10.37 -0.62
CA PHE A 78 1.76 10.70 -1.04
C PHE A 78 0.90 11.32 0.06
N LEU A 79 1.42 11.47 1.28
CA LEU A 79 0.71 12.16 2.35
C LEU A 79 0.75 13.67 2.06
N ILE A 80 -0.40 14.32 1.88
CA ILE A 80 -0.50 15.76 1.63
C ILE A 80 -1.61 16.27 2.56
N ASP A 81 -1.29 17.25 3.41
CA ASP A 81 -2.23 17.82 4.40
C ASP A 81 -2.95 16.76 5.24
N GLY A 82 -2.22 15.71 5.64
CA GLY A 82 -2.76 14.60 6.44
C GLY A 82 -3.62 13.60 5.66
N ILE A 83 -3.78 13.78 4.33
CA ILE A 83 -4.61 12.95 3.46
C ILE A 83 -3.73 12.22 2.44
N CYS A 84 -4.06 10.95 2.16
CA CYS A 84 -3.38 10.21 1.10
C CYS A 84 -3.85 10.71 -0.28
N SER A 85 -2.97 11.41 -1.00
CA SER A 85 -3.24 11.93 -2.36
C SER A 85 -3.48 10.86 -3.42
N ILE A 86 -3.16 9.60 -3.12
CA ILE A 86 -3.39 8.46 -4.02
C ILE A 86 -4.36 7.45 -3.42
N TYR A 87 -5.29 7.85 -2.54
CA TYR A 87 -6.15 6.93 -1.79
C TYR A 87 -6.82 5.85 -2.68
N GLU A 88 -7.37 6.25 -3.83
CA GLU A 88 -8.02 5.34 -4.79
C GLU A 88 -7.03 4.43 -5.54
N TYR A 89 -5.75 4.77 -5.54
CA TYR A 89 -4.68 4.06 -6.25
C TYR A 89 -3.63 3.46 -5.30
N ARG A 90 -3.97 3.31 -4.02
CA ARG A 90 -3.10 2.74 -3.00
C ARG A 90 -2.62 1.33 -3.37
N PRO A 91 -1.38 0.96 -3.02
CA PRO A 91 -0.86 -0.38 -3.26
C PRO A 91 -1.55 -1.42 -2.36
N PHE A 92 -1.33 -2.70 -2.65
CA PHE A 92 -1.97 -3.84 -1.98
C PHE A 92 -1.86 -3.77 -0.46
N ASN A 93 -0.65 -3.58 0.08
CA ASN A 93 -0.45 -3.53 1.53
C ASN A 93 -1.21 -2.37 2.19
N CYS A 94 -1.45 -1.26 1.49
CA CYS A 94 -2.26 -0.17 2.01
C CYS A 94 -3.77 -0.44 1.96
N ARG A 95 -4.22 -1.36 1.10
CA ARG A 95 -5.64 -1.77 1.00
C ARG A 95 -6.00 -2.87 1.99
N THR A 96 -5.03 -3.67 2.41
CA THR A 96 -5.28 -4.83 3.28
C THR A 96 -4.93 -4.57 4.73
N PHE A 97 -4.14 -3.55 5.03
CA PHE A 97 -3.74 -3.22 6.40
C PHE A 97 -4.83 -2.44 7.12
N PHE A 98 -5.44 -3.07 8.12
CA PHE A 98 -6.42 -2.46 9.02
C PHE A 98 -6.03 -2.66 10.47
N THR A 99 -6.60 -1.85 11.35
CA THR A 99 -6.42 -1.92 12.80
C THR A 99 -7.77 -2.18 13.45
N VAL A 100 -7.84 -3.17 14.33
CA VAL A 100 -9.10 -3.64 14.95
C VAL A 100 -9.25 -3.20 16.40
N ASP A 101 -8.19 -2.65 16.98
CA ASP A 101 -8.18 -2.15 18.35
C ASP A 101 -8.20 -0.61 18.41
N ASN A 102 -7.80 -0.02 19.54
CA ASN A 102 -7.94 1.41 19.75
C ASN A 102 -7.03 2.23 18.82
N PRO A 103 -7.52 3.30 18.17
CA PRO A 103 -6.71 4.12 17.25
C PRO A 103 -5.47 4.73 17.88
N LYS A 104 -5.41 4.88 19.22
CA LYS A 104 -4.20 5.34 19.92
C LYS A 104 -2.97 4.49 19.60
N TYR A 105 -3.16 3.19 19.34
CA TYR A 105 -2.07 2.24 19.11
C TYR A 105 -1.34 2.48 17.79
N CYS A 106 -1.98 3.19 16.86
CA CYS A 106 -1.36 3.63 15.62
C CYS A 106 -0.23 4.67 15.85
N GLU A 107 -0.17 5.29 17.04
CA GLU A 107 0.80 6.33 17.40
C GLU A 107 1.76 5.90 18.53
N THR A 108 1.58 4.69 19.08
CA THR A 108 2.38 4.16 20.20
C THR A 108 3.14 2.89 19.77
N PRO A 109 4.31 3.01 19.12
CA PRO A 109 5.00 1.88 18.48
C PRO A 109 5.50 0.79 19.45
N ASN A 110 5.55 1.08 20.76
CA ASN A 110 6.00 0.14 21.79
C ASN A 110 4.83 -0.58 22.47
N GLU A 111 3.58 -0.26 22.13
CA GLU A 111 2.41 -0.94 22.66
C GLU A 111 1.90 -1.99 21.65
N PRO A 112 1.34 -3.13 22.13
CA PRO A 112 0.75 -4.11 21.25
C PRO A 112 -0.36 -3.49 20.39
N HIS A 113 -0.24 -3.65 19.07
CA HIS A 113 -1.18 -3.12 18.10
C HIS A 113 -1.76 -4.25 17.26
N ARG A 114 -3.06 -4.50 17.42
CA ARG A 114 -3.79 -5.55 16.71
C ARG A 114 -4.16 -5.09 15.31
N THR A 115 -3.52 -5.72 14.35
CA THR A 115 -3.71 -5.45 12.93
C THR A 115 -4.43 -6.62 12.26
N TYR A 116 -5.13 -6.31 11.18
CA TYR A 116 -5.87 -7.23 10.33
C TYR A 116 -5.37 -7.06 8.90
N GLY A 117 -5.16 -8.17 8.18
CA GLY A 117 -4.62 -8.16 6.81
C GLY A 117 -3.18 -7.64 6.68
N SER A 118 -2.42 -7.67 7.79
CA SER A 118 -0.97 -7.45 7.83
C SER A 118 -0.20 -8.61 7.17
N LEU A 119 1.13 -8.50 7.09
CA LEU A 119 2.03 -9.51 6.49
C LEU A 119 1.67 -9.91 5.04
N GLY A 120 1.07 -8.99 4.28
CA GLY A 120 0.58 -9.28 2.93
C GLY A 120 -0.67 -10.16 2.90
N GLY A 121 -1.47 -10.13 3.98
CA GLY A 121 -2.74 -10.84 4.09
C GLY A 121 -2.63 -12.34 4.37
N GLN A 122 -1.49 -12.81 4.90
CA GLN A 122 -1.28 -14.24 5.20
C GLN A 122 -2.35 -14.84 6.10
N ASP A 123 -2.95 -14.03 6.98
CA ASP A 123 -4.01 -14.47 7.89
C ASP A 123 -5.39 -14.57 7.21
N ILE A 124 -5.51 -14.20 5.93
CA ILE A 124 -6.76 -14.19 5.16
C ILE A 124 -6.51 -14.85 3.80
N ASN A 125 -6.92 -16.11 3.67
CA ASN A 125 -6.59 -16.97 2.52
C ASN A 125 -6.79 -16.30 1.15
N ILE A 126 -7.93 -15.67 0.91
CA ILE A 126 -8.22 -15.03 -0.38
C ILE A 126 -7.28 -13.86 -0.67
N ILE A 127 -6.98 -13.02 0.34
CA ILE A 127 -6.05 -11.91 0.21
C ILE A 127 -4.64 -12.45 -0.05
N TYR A 128 -4.23 -13.49 0.67
CA TYR A 128 -2.92 -14.12 0.44
C TYR A 128 -2.77 -14.66 -0.98
N GLN A 129 -3.83 -15.25 -1.57
CA GLN A 129 -3.80 -15.67 -2.97
C GLN A 129 -3.65 -14.48 -3.93
N PHE A 130 -4.33 -13.36 -3.68
CA PHE A 130 -4.14 -12.15 -4.46
C PHE A 130 -2.71 -11.59 -4.35
N ARG A 131 -2.11 -11.62 -3.16
CA ARG A 131 -0.69 -11.25 -2.98
C ARG A 131 0.21 -12.13 -3.84
N LYS A 132 0.03 -13.45 -3.81
CA LYS A 132 0.81 -14.39 -4.65
C LYS A 132 0.64 -14.11 -6.14
N TYR A 133 -0.58 -13.82 -6.56
CA TYR A 133 -0.87 -13.52 -7.95
C TYR A 133 -0.27 -12.18 -8.40
N ILE A 134 -0.33 -11.12 -7.58
CA ILE A 134 0.37 -9.85 -7.84
C ILE A 134 1.89 -10.09 -7.94
N ASP A 135 2.45 -10.91 -7.05
CA ASP A 135 3.87 -11.27 -7.09
C ASP A 135 4.21 -12.05 -8.39
N HIS A 136 3.33 -12.93 -8.84
CA HIS A 136 3.45 -13.62 -10.13
C HIS A 136 3.45 -12.63 -11.31
N LEU A 137 2.49 -11.70 -11.35
CA LEU A 137 2.42 -10.66 -12.38
C LEU A 137 3.64 -9.72 -12.35
N ASN A 138 4.16 -9.44 -11.16
CA ASN A 138 5.36 -8.63 -10.98
C ASN A 138 6.63 -9.36 -11.49
N GLY A 139 6.66 -10.69 -11.42
CA GLY A 139 7.78 -11.51 -11.87
C GLY A 139 9.08 -11.18 -11.12
N LYS A 140 10.18 -11.00 -11.86
CA LYS A 140 11.50 -10.68 -11.28
C LYS A 140 11.73 -9.20 -10.98
N ARG A 141 10.72 -8.34 -11.16
CA ARG A 141 10.86 -6.90 -10.91
C ARG A 141 10.97 -6.64 -9.41
N LYS A 142 11.56 -5.50 -9.06
CA LYS A 142 11.88 -5.15 -7.68
C LYS A 142 10.64 -5.09 -6.78
N LYS A 143 10.80 -5.55 -5.53
CA LYS A 143 9.90 -5.28 -4.40
C LYS A 143 10.66 -4.42 -3.39
N SER A 144 10.05 -3.34 -2.92
CA SER A 144 10.72 -2.39 -2.02
C SER A 144 9.70 -1.47 -1.33
N ASP A 145 10.18 -0.63 -0.41
CA ASP A 145 9.34 0.39 0.20
C ASP A 145 8.78 1.35 -0.85
N ILE A 146 7.56 1.87 -0.65
CA ILE A 146 6.94 2.90 -1.49
C ILE A 146 7.85 4.11 -1.73
N ARG A 147 8.67 4.48 -0.74
CA ARG A 147 9.64 5.60 -0.82
C ARG A 147 10.84 5.29 -1.70
N PHE A 148 11.12 4.02 -1.97
CA PHE A 148 12.09 3.64 -3.00
C PHE A 148 11.60 4.10 -4.37
N PHE A 149 10.31 3.91 -4.68
CA PHE A 149 9.79 4.23 -6.01
C PHE A 149 9.51 5.73 -6.18
N PHE A 150 8.99 6.40 -5.17
CA PHE A 150 8.47 7.78 -5.29
C PHE A 150 9.24 8.83 -4.49
N GLY A 151 10.33 8.44 -3.81
CA GLY A 151 11.15 9.34 -3.02
C GLY A 151 10.55 9.65 -1.64
N ASN A 152 10.96 10.78 -1.08
CA ASN A 152 10.53 11.20 0.26
C ASN A 152 9.32 12.13 0.17
N HIS A 153 8.55 12.18 1.25
CA HIS A 153 7.62 13.28 1.48
C HIS A 153 8.35 14.61 1.33
N LYS A 154 7.94 15.40 0.33
CA LYS A 154 8.37 16.78 0.16
C LYS A 154 7.35 17.59 0.93
N GLY A 155 7.57 17.78 2.23
CA GLY A 155 6.70 18.62 3.04
C GLY A 155 6.41 19.95 2.33
N ILE A 156 5.18 20.42 2.41
CA ILE A 156 4.85 21.78 2.00
C ILE A 156 5.69 22.69 2.89
N LYS A 157 6.54 23.51 2.27
CA LYS A 157 7.25 24.58 2.98
C LYS A 157 6.26 25.65 3.41
#